data_AF-A0A922IIK6-F1
#
_entry.id   AF-A0A922IIK6-F1
#
_cell.length_a   1.000
_cell.length_b   1.000
_cell.length_c   1.000
_cell.angle_alpha   90.00
_cell.angle_beta   90.00
_cell.angle_gamma   90.00
#
_symmetry.space_group_name_H-M   'P 1'
#
loop_
_entity.id
_entity.type
_entity.pdbx_description
1 polymer ?
#
loop_
_entity_poly.entity_id
_entity_poly.type
_entity_poly.pdbx_seq_one_letter_code
_entity_poly.pdbx_strand_id
1 'polypeptide(L)'
;MFISTSLEQYRSRNCKIRNACKTLIRLDDHMKNNWLGIVDIVRNGYSRTQRSDRIPSLLIQEDPLILARDDTEKPEALSEYFSKVFSIGNGERQTIHCNCSGSLMDPAVIEKGTVLRLLQHLKPDKSSGPDDIHPRFMKAISDIIAELLATLFDIFLSILFYLFEH
;
A
#
# COMPACT_ATOMS: atom_id res chain seq x y z
N MET A 1 -28.93 24.56 -20.28
CA MET A 1 -27.47 24.33 -20.38
C MET A 1 -26.97 23.30 -19.35
N PHE A 2 -27.72 22.21 -19.10
CA PHE A 2 -27.41 21.20 -18.07
C PHE A 2 -27.13 19.80 -18.66
N ILE A 3 -27.47 19.56 -19.93
CA ILE A 3 -27.38 18.24 -20.58
C ILE A 3 -26.00 18.00 -21.20
N SER A 4 -25.26 19.06 -21.53
CA SER A 4 -23.92 18.96 -22.11
C SER A 4 -22.87 18.50 -21.08
N THR A 5 -22.99 18.92 -19.83
CA THR A 5 -22.05 18.55 -18.75
C THR A 5 -22.19 17.08 -18.36
N SER A 6 -23.42 16.54 -18.30
CA SER A 6 -23.66 15.13 -17.97
C SER A 6 -23.17 14.17 -19.07
N LEU A 7 -23.33 14.54 -20.35
CA LEU A 7 -22.85 13.75 -21.48
C LEU A 7 -21.32 13.74 -21.58
N GLU A 8 -20.67 14.88 -21.37
CA GLU A 8 -19.20 14.96 -21.36
C GLU A 8 -18.59 14.22 -20.18
N GLN A 9 -19.19 14.29 -18.98
CA GLN A 9 -18.80 13.46 -17.84
C GLN A 9 -19.01 11.96 -18.11
N TYR A 10 -20.07 11.57 -18.81
CA TYR A 10 -20.31 10.18 -19.20
C TYR A 10 -19.27 9.68 -20.22
N ARG A 11 -18.93 10.48 -21.24
CA ARG A 11 -17.87 10.16 -22.22
C ARG A 11 -16.50 10.02 -21.57
N SER A 12 -16.16 10.95 -20.68
CA SER A 12 -14.91 10.93 -19.92
C SER A 12 -14.78 9.64 -19.11
N ARG A 13 -15.82 9.27 -18.33
CA ARG A 13 -15.87 8.02 -17.57
C ARG A 13 -15.69 6.78 -18.44
N ASN A 14 -16.41 6.70 -19.57
CA ASN A 14 -16.26 5.58 -20.50
C ASN A 14 -14.88 5.51 -21.15
N CYS A 15 -14.21 6.64 -21.35
CA CYS A 15 -12.83 6.68 -21.82
C CYS A 15 -11.88 6.07 -20.78
N LYS A 16 -12.01 6.49 -19.51
CA LYS A 16 -11.22 5.95 -18.39
C LYS A 16 -11.39 4.44 -18.22
N ILE A 17 -12.63 3.95 -18.22
CA ILE A 17 -12.95 2.52 -18.11
C ILE A 17 -12.33 1.73 -19.27
N ARG A 18 -12.52 2.19 -20.50
CA ARG A 18 -11.95 1.53 -21.69
C ARG A 18 -10.44 1.48 -21.66
N ASN A 19 -9.78 2.55 -21.19
CA ASN A 19 -8.33 2.57 -21.06
C ASN A 19 -7.86 1.61 -19.97
N ALA A 20 -8.54 1.54 -18.82
CA ALA A 20 -8.26 0.54 -17.79
C ALA A 20 -8.36 -0.90 -18.34
N CYS A 21 -9.42 -1.21 -19.09
CA CYS A 21 -9.58 -2.53 -19.73
C CYS A 21 -8.43 -2.84 -20.72
N LYS A 22 -8.01 -1.86 -21.53
CA LYS A 22 -6.86 -2.04 -22.43
C LYS A 22 -5.57 -2.33 -21.66
N THR A 23 -5.33 -1.64 -20.56
CA THR A 23 -4.14 -1.88 -19.72
C THR A 23 -4.17 -3.24 -19.04
N LEU A 24 -5.36 -3.70 -18.60
CA LEU A 24 -5.53 -5.07 -18.07
C LEU A 24 -5.20 -6.13 -19.12
N ILE A 25 -5.64 -5.96 -20.36
CA ILE A 25 -5.31 -6.89 -21.46
C ILE A 25 -3.80 -6.93 -21.69
N ARG A 26 -3.12 -5.77 -21.72
CA ARG A 26 -1.66 -5.71 -21.86
C ARG A 26 -0.93 -6.40 -20.71
N LEU A 27 -1.44 -6.27 -19.49
CA LEU A 27 -0.89 -6.96 -18.32
C LEU A 27 -1.05 -8.48 -18.46
N ASP A 28 -2.22 -8.96 -18.87
CA ASP A 28 -2.48 -10.38 -19.10
C ASP A 28 -1.57 -10.96 -20.20
N ASP A 29 -1.42 -10.26 -21.32
CA ASP A 29 -0.50 -10.64 -22.40
C ASP A 29 0.96 -10.68 -21.91
N HIS A 30 1.40 -9.67 -21.17
CA HIS A 30 2.75 -9.65 -20.62
C HIS A 30 2.98 -10.80 -19.63
N MET A 31 2.02 -11.06 -18.74
CA MET A 31 2.11 -12.16 -17.78
C MET A 31 2.22 -13.51 -18.49
N LYS A 32 1.46 -13.73 -19.56
CA LYS A 32 1.51 -14.95 -20.37
C LYS A 32 2.85 -15.09 -21.11
N ASN A 33 3.33 -14.01 -21.72
CA ASN A 33 4.52 -14.03 -22.57
C ASN A 33 5.84 -14.01 -21.77
N ASN A 34 5.82 -13.47 -20.55
CA ASN A 34 7.00 -13.33 -19.70
C ASN A 34 6.92 -14.19 -18.43
N TRP A 35 6.11 -15.25 -18.46
CA TRP A 35 5.86 -16.11 -17.30
C TRP A 35 7.15 -16.65 -16.67
N LEU A 36 8.11 -17.09 -17.49
CA LEU A 36 9.39 -17.63 -16.99
C LEU A 36 10.22 -16.57 -16.26
N GLY A 37 10.35 -15.36 -16.80
CA GLY A 37 11.06 -14.26 -16.15
C GLY A 37 10.40 -13.86 -14.83
N ILE A 38 9.07 -13.84 -14.80
CA ILE A 38 8.28 -13.61 -13.58
C ILE A 38 8.53 -14.70 -12.54
N VAL A 39 8.49 -15.97 -12.94
CA VAL A 39 8.75 -17.11 -12.05
C VAL A 39 10.17 -17.05 -11.49
N ASP A 40 11.16 -16.65 -12.27
CA ASP A 40 12.54 -16.50 -11.77
C ASP A 40 12.69 -15.33 -10.80
N ILE A 41 11.99 -14.20 -11.03
CA ILE A 41 11.92 -13.08 -10.07
C ILE A 41 11.30 -13.52 -8.74
N VAL A 42 10.20 -14.27 -8.81
CA VAL A 42 9.50 -14.86 -7.67
C VAL A 42 10.44 -15.82 -6.95
N ARG A 43 10.99 -16.83 -7.65
CA ARG A 43 11.83 -17.90 -7.10
C ARG A 43 13.12 -17.37 -6.46
N ASN A 44 13.80 -16.40 -7.09
CA ASN A 44 15.00 -15.78 -6.53
C ASN A 44 14.68 -14.72 -5.45
N GLY A 45 13.47 -14.14 -5.48
CA GLY A 45 12.97 -13.17 -4.51
C GLY A 45 12.54 -13.77 -3.19
N TYR A 46 11.97 -14.98 -3.20
CA TYR A 46 11.75 -15.82 -2.00
C TYR A 46 13.02 -16.53 -1.54
N SER A 47 14.20 -15.92 -1.75
CA SER A 47 15.35 -16.28 -0.93
C SER A 47 14.94 -15.97 0.50
N ARG A 48 14.51 -17.01 1.23
CA ARG A 48 14.13 -16.94 2.63
C ARG A 48 15.13 -15.99 3.28
N THR A 49 14.68 -14.80 3.69
CA THR A 49 15.39 -14.11 4.76
C THR A 49 15.61 -15.22 5.78
N GLN A 50 16.88 -15.44 6.16
CA GLN A 50 17.17 -16.34 7.27
C GLN A 50 16.38 -15.75 8.43
N ARG A 51 15.14 -16.23 8.59
CA ARG A 51 14.37 -16.01 9.78
C ARG A 51 15.23 -16.74 10.79
N SER A 52 15.90 -15.96 11.62
CA SER A 52 16.26 -16.48 12.91
C SER A 52 14.93 -16.99 13.47
N ASP A 53 14.77 -18.30 13.56
CA ASP A 53 13.58 -18.93 14.14
C ASP A 53 13.35 -18.45 15.58
N ARG A 54 14.33 -17.75 16.16
CA ARG A 54 14.29 -17.12 17.48
C ARG A 54 14.44 -15.61 17.40
N ILE A 55 13.57 -14.93 18.12
CA ILE A 55 13.77 -13.53 18.51
C ILE A 55 15.03 -13.48 19.40
N PRO A 56 16.00 -12.58 19.14
CA PRO A 56 17.15 -12.37 20.02
C PRO A 56 16.70 -12.05 21.46
N SER A 57 17.56 -12.32 22.45
CA SER A 57 17.22 -12.01 23.84
C SER A 57 16.91 -10.51 24.02
N LEU A 58 15.84 -10.20 24.74
CA LEU A 58 15.39 -8.82 24.95
C LEU A 58 15.89 -8.31 26.30
N LEU A 59 16.33 -7.06 26.35
CA LEU A 59 16.61 -6.39 27.63
C LEU A 59 15.30 -6.04 28.31
N ILE A 60 15.08 -6.59 29.51
CA ILE A 60 13.84 -6.38 30.27
C ILE A 60 13.90 -5.06 31.06
N GLN A 61 15.09 -4.63 31.45
CA GLN A 61 15.33 -3.44 32.28
C GLN A 61 16.55 -2.65 31.79
N GLU A 62 16.77 -1.47 32.38
CA GLU A 62 17.95 -0.63 32.13
C GLU A 62 19.26 -1.33 32.52
N ASP A 63 19.18 -2.39 33.33
CA ASP A 63 20.32 -3.22 33.69
C ASP A 63 20.70 -4.17 32.53
N PRO A 64 21.90 -4.03 31.92
CA PRO A 64 22.32 -4.79 30.74
C PRO A 64 22.40 -6.31 30.94
N LEU A 65 22.31 -6.79 32.18
CA LEU A 65 22.48 -8.20 32.53
C LEU A 65 21.15 -8.99 32.58
N ILE A 66 19.99 -8.32 32.62
CA ILE A 66 18.68 -8.97 32.71
C ILE A 66 18.07 -9.10 31.31
N LEU A 67 18.21 -10.30 30.75
CA LEU A 67 17.75 -10.65 29.40
C LEU A 67 16.60 -11.65 29.45
N ALA A 68 15.50 -11.35 28.76
CA ALA A 68 14.46 -12.32 28.42
C ALA A 68 15.03 -13.27 27.36
N ARG A 69 15.28 -14.51 27.74
CA ARG A 69 15.90 -15.50 26.84
C ARG A 69 14.86 -16.44 26.24
N ASP A 70 13.82 -16.73 27.00
CA ASP A 70 12.80 -17.70 26.63
C ASP A 70 11.65 -17.06 25.85
N ASP A 71 11.03 -17.83 24.97
CA ASP A 71 9.97 -17.33 24.07
C ASP A 71 8.66 -17.00 24.82
N THR A 72 8.55 -17.39 26.09
CA THR A 72 7.46 -16.99 27.01
C THR A 72 7.73 -15.64 27.68
N GLU A 73 8.98 -15.35 28.05
CA GLU A 73 9.36 -14.10 28.72
C GLU A 73 9.37 -12.90 27.76
N LYS A 74 9.73 -13.16 26.50
CA LYS A 74 9.82 -12.11 25.46
C LYS A 74 8.51 -11.36 25.20
N PRO A 75 7.34 -12.00 25.00
CA PRO A 75 6.09 -11.28 24.81
C PRO A 75 5.67 -10.49 26.07
N GLU A 76 5.98 -10.99 27.26
CA GLU A 76 5.70 -10.29 28.52
C GLU A 76 6.55 -9.02 28.65
N ALA A 77 7.86 -9.11 28.40
CA ALA A 77 8.75 -7.95 28.40
C ALA A 77 8.35 -6.87 27.37
N LEU A 78 7.92 -7.28 26.17
CA LEU A 78 7.39 -6.36 25.16
C LEU A 78 6.07 -5.72 25.60
N SER A 79 5.16 -6.50 26.19
CA SER A 79 3.87 -6.00 26.67
C SER A 79 4.04 -4.97 27.78
N GLU A 80 4.94 -5.24 28.73
CA GLU A 80 5.28 -4.32 29.81
C GLU A 80 5.92 -3.04 29.26
N TYR A 81 6.90 -3.17 28.35
CA TYR A 81 7.51 -2.03 27.68
C TYR A 81 6.45 -1.15 27.01
N PHE A 82 5.60 -1.71 26.15
CA PHE A 82 4.58 -0.94 25.45
C PHE A 82 3.57 -0.31 26.41
N SER A 83 3.21 -1.00 27.50
CA SER A 83 2.35 -0.42 28.54
C SER A 83 3.02 0.74 29.27
N LYS A 84 4.36 0.75 29.39
CA LYS A 84 5.14 1.86 29.96
C LYS A 84 5.33 3.03 29.01
N VAL A 85 5.60 2.80 27.71
CA VAL A 85 5.84 3.90 26.74
C VAL A 85 4.54 4.50 26.19
N PHE A 86 3.48 3.70 26.07
CA PHE A 86 2.18 4.22 25.68
C PHE A 86 1.44 4.70 26.91
N SER A 87 1.30 6.02 27.05
CA SER A 87 0.37 6.59 28.01
C SER A 87 -1.06 6.19 27.62
N ILE A 88 -1.79 5.55 28.55
CA ILE A 88 -3.23 5.38 28.43
C ILE A 88 -3.83 6.79 28.53
N GLY A 89 -4.32 7.32 27.41
CA GLY A 89 -5.14 8.53 27.43
C GLY A 89 -6.31 8.30 28.39
N ASN A 90 -6.66 9.34 29.15
CA ASN A 90 -7.71 9.39 30.20
C ASN A 90 -9.15 9.06 29.74
N GLY A 91 -9.34 8.31 28.66
CA GLY A 91 -10.64 8.02 28.06
C GLY A 91 -11.21 9.19 27.26
N GLU A 92 -10.60 10.38 27.31
CA GLU A 92 -10.92 11.46 26.40
C GLU A 92 -10.29 11.12 25.06
N ARG A 93 -11.10 10.52 24.18
CA ARG A 93 -10.81 10.41 22.76
C ARG A 93 -10.43 11.82 22.32
N GLN A 94 -9.17 12.04 21.91
CA GLN A 94 -8.80 13.32 21.32
C GLN A 94 -9.82 13.59 20.24
N THR A 95 -10.64 14.62 20.44
CA THR A 95 -11.56 15.09 19.43
C THR A 95 -10.64 15.53 18.31
N ILE A 96 -10.47 14.68 17.30
CA ILE A 96 -9.81 15.07 16.06
C ILE A 96 -10.75 16.12 15.49
N HIS A 97 -10.44 17.38 15.81
CA HIS A 97 -11.10 18.51 15.21
C HIS A 97 -10.58 18.54 13.77
N CYS A 98 -11.18 17.70 12.93
CA CYS A 98 -11.09 17.84 11.50
C CYS A 98 -11.69 19.21 11.18
N ASN A 99 -10.83 20.21 11.13
CA ASN A 99 -11.08 21.43 10.37
C ASN A 99 -11.14 21.04 8.89
N CYS A 100 -12.14 20.25 8.51
CA CYS A 100 -12.61 20.19 7.15
C CYS A 100 -13.40 21.48 6.90
N SER A 101 -12.73 22.63 7.05
CA SER A 101 -13.18 23.85 6.38
C SER A 101 -13.28 23.47 4.92
N GLY A 102 -14.46 23.63 4.33
CA GLY A 102 -14.84 23.18 2.98
C GLY A 102 -14.02 23.82 1.85
N SER A 103 -12.70 23.68 1.91
CA SER A 103 -11.82 23.81 0.78
C SER A 103 -12.14 22.62 -0.10
N LEU A 104 -12.81 22.90 -1.22
CA LEU A 104 -12.86 22.02 -2.36
C LEU A 104 -11.43 21.52 -2.58
N MET A 105 -11.15 20.27 -2.24
CA MET A 105 -9.85 19.68 -2.54
C MET A 105 -9.75 19.71 -4.07
N ASP A 106 -8.70 20.35 -4.59
CA ASP A 106 -8.47 20.33 -6.03
C ASP A 106 -8.48 18.87 -6.50
N PRO A 107 -9.12 18.57 -7.64
CA PRO A 107 -9.20 17.20 -8.13
C PRO A 107 -7.78 16.63 -8.26
N ALA A 108 -7.46 15.68 -7.39
CA ALA A 108 -6.15 15.07 -7.33
C ALA A 108 -5.96 14.18 -8.56
N VAL A 109 -5.15 14.65 -9.52
CA VAL A 109 -4.77 13.85 -10.69
C VAL A 109 -3.61 12.95 -10.32
N ILE A 110 -3.82 11.64 -10.40
CA ILE A 110 -2.77 10.65 -10.15
C ILE A 110 -2.03 10.39 -11.45
N GLU A 111 -0.81 10.90 -11.53
CA GLU A 111 0.03 10.77 -12.71
C GLU A 111 0.73 9.41 -12.75
N LYS A 112 0.69 8.74 -13.91
CA LYS A 112 1.44 7.50 -14.18
C LYS A 112 2.91 7.60 -13.78
N GLY A 113 3.58 8.70 -14.12
CA GLY A 113 5.01 8.89 -13.82
C GLY A 113 5.30 8.87 -12.32
N THR A 114 4.41 9.47 -11.51
CA THR A 114 4.52 9.43 -10.05
C THR A 114 4.32 8.01 -9.53
N VAL A 115 3.31 7.29 -10.00
CA VAL A 115 3.07 5.88 -9.61
C VAL A 115 4.25 4.99 -9.99
N LEU A 116 4.76 5.13 -11.21
CA LEU A 116 5.91 4.36 -11.70
C LEU A 116 7.14 4.59 -10.82
N ARG A 117 7.45 5.86 -10.52
CA ARG A 117 8.57 6.22 -9.65
C ARG A 117 8.41 5.57 -8.27
N LEU A 118 7.22 5.61 -7.68
CA LEU A 118 6.98 4.97 -6.38
C LEU A 118 7.20 3.46 -6.42
N LEU A 119 6.70 2.78 -7.46
CA LEU A 119 6.89 1.33 -7.65
C LEU A 119 8.36 0.96 -7.86
N GLN A 120 9.10 1.74 -8.66
CA GLN A 120 10.52 1.51 -8.92
C GLN A 120 11.39 1.76 -7.67
N HIS A 121 10.95 2.61 -6.74
CA HIS A 121 11.66 2.88 -5.49
C HIS A 121 11.29 1.92 -4.34
N LEU A 122 10.44 0.92 -4.59
CA LEU A 122 10.16 -0.13 -3.61
C LEU A 122 11.46 -0.84 -3.21
N LYS A 123 11.61 -1.04 -1.89
CA LYS A 123 12.70 -1.79 -1.27
C LYS A 123 12.43 -3.29 -1.43
N PRO A 124 13.21 -4.02 -2.25
CA PRO A 124 12.92 -5.41 -2.61
C PRO A 124 13.27 -6.42 -1.52
N ASP A 125 13.80 -5.96 -0.38
CA ASP A 125 14.15 -6.70 0.83
C ASP A 125 13.06 -6.63 1.91
N LYS A 126 11.98 -5.86 1.68
CA LYS A 126 10.85 -5.74 2.61
C LYS A 126 9.91 -6.94 2.49
N SER A 127 9.26 -7.27 3.61
CA SER A 127 8.24 -8.32 3.67
C SER A 127 7.02 -7.97 2.81
N SER A 128 6.33 -9.00 2.31
CA SER A 128 5.01 -8.86 1.71
C SER A 128 4.00 -8.26 2.69
N GLY A 129 3.00 -7.58 2.15
CA GLY A 129 1.84 -7.12 2.92
C GLY A 129 0.85 -8.25 3.21
N PRO A 130 -0.35 -7.91 3.71
CA PRO A 130 -1.43 -8.89 3.92
C PRO A 130 -1.99 -9.48 2.61
N ASP A 131 -1.64 -8.90 1.47
CA ASP A 131 -1.93 -9.41 0.12
C ASP A 131 -0.93 -10.49 -0.35
N ASP A 132 0.10 -10.77 0.46
CA ASP A 132 1.23 -11.65 0.15
C ASP A 132 2.00 -11.25 -1.13
N ILE A 133 1.84 -10.01 -1.62
CA ILE A 133 2.54 -9.55 -2.81
C ILE A 133 3.90 -8.97 -2.42
N HIS A 134 4.95 -9.62 -2.91
CA HIS A 134 6.31 -9.21 -2.58
C HIS A 134 6.73 -7.91 -3.31
N PRO A 135 7.39 -6.94 -2.65
CA PRO A 135 7.81 -5.68 -3.28
C PRO A 135 8.69 -5.85 -4.52
N ARG A 136 9.52 -6.90 -4.56
CA ARG A 136 10.35 -7.25 -5.72
C ARG A 136 9.52 -7.58 -6.97
N PHE A 137 8.38 -8.25 -6.79
CA PHE A 137 7.47 -8.56 -7.87
C PHE A 137 6.80 -7.28 -8.40
N MET A 138 6.23 -6.46 -7.51
CA MET A 138 5.63 -5.15 -7.87
C MET A 138 6.61 -4.25 -8.63
N LYS A 139 7.87 -4.22 -8.20
CA LYS A 139 8.93 -3.44 -8.84
C LYS A 139 9.26 -3.95 -10.25
N ALA A 140 9.29 -5.27 -10.45
CA ALA A 140 9.60 -5.87 -11.74
C ALA A 140 8.53 -5.63 -12.81
N ILE A 141 7.25 -5.57 -12.41
CA ILE A 141 6.13 -5.31 -13.34
C ILE A 141 5.70 -3.83 -13.37
N SER A 142 6.50 -2.94 -12.76
CA SER A 142 6.12 -1.55 -12.48
C SER A 142 5.71 -0.76 -13.72
N ASP A 143 6.41 -0.91 -14.84
CA ASP A 143 6.11 -0.21 -16.10
C ASP A 143 4.71 -0.52 -16.65
N ILE A 144 4.18 -1.70 -16.31
CA ILE A 144 2.88 -2.19 -16.79
C ILE A 144 1.77 -1.80 -15.82
N ILE A 145 1.99 -2.00 -14.52
CA ILE A 145 0.95 -1.74 -13.51
C ILE A 145 0.81 -0.26 -13.17
N ALA A 146 1.81 0.59 -13.46
CA ALA A 146 1.75 2.01 -13.12
C ALA A 146 0.56 2.73 -13.80
N GLU A 147 0.31 2.43 -15.07
CA GLU A 147 -0.81 3.01 -15.82
C GLU A 147 -2.16 2.48 -15.34
N LEU A 148 -2.20 1.20 -14.97
CA LEU A 148 -3.39 0.56 -14.42
C LEU A 148 -3.77 1.21 -13.08
N LEU A 149 -2.81 1.31 -12.16
CA LEU A 149 -3.01 1.89 -10.84
C LEU A 149 -3.39 3.37 -10.93
N ALA A 150 -2.71 4.15 -11.77
CA ALA A 150 -3.06 5.57 -11.96
C ALA A 150 -4.51 5.74 -12.42
N THR A 151 -4.93 4.95 -13.42
CA THR A 151 -6.32 4.99 -13.92
C THR A 151 -7.31 4.51 -12.86
N LEU A 152 -6.98 3.46 -12.13
CA LEU A 152 -7.84 2.86 -11.11
C LEU A 152 -8.09 3.84 -9.96
N PHE A 153 -7.03 4.45 -9.41
CA PHE A 153 -7.18 5.42 -8.34
C PHE A 153 -7.90 6.69 -8.80
N ASP A 154 -7.64 7.17 -10.02
CA ASP A 154 -8.37 8.31 -10.61
C ASP A 154 -9.88 8.02 -10.72
N ILE A 155 -10.27 6.78 -11.09
CA ILE A 155 -11.68 6.35 -11.09
C ILE A 155 -12.24 6.32 -9.66
N PHE A 156 -11.53 5.70 -8.71
CA PHE A 156 -12.00 5.60 -7.33
C PHE A 156 -12.20 6.97 -6.68
N LEU A 157 -11.25 7.89 -6.85
CA LEU A 157 -11.35 9.26 -6.36
C LEU A 157 -12.50 10.02 -7.04
N SER A 158 -12.69 9.82 -8.34
CA SER A 158 -13.82 10.41 -9.07
C SER A 158 -15.17 9.92 -8.53
N ILE A 159 -15.30 8.63 -8.19
CA ILE A 159 -16.53 8.05 -7.63
C ILE A 159 -16.74 8.53 -6.18
N LEU A 160 -15.69 8.53 -5.37
CA LEU A 160 -15.74 8.97 -3.98
C LEU A 160 -16.21 10.43 -3.88
N PHE A 161 -15.67 11.31 -4.73
CA PHE A 161 -16.09 12.70 -4.79
C PHE A 161 -17.59 12.84 -5.08
N TYR A 162 -18.11 12.05 -6.03
CA TYR A 162 -19.53 12.07 -6.40
C TYR A 162 -20.47 11.53 -5.29
N LEU A 163 -20.00 10.56 -4.49
CA LEU A 163 -20.81 9.94 -3.44
C LEU A 163 -20.88 10.77 -2.14
N PHE A 164 -19.91 11.67 -1.91
CA PHE A 164 -19.82 12.48 -0.69
C PHE A 164 -20.18 13.97 -0.90
N GLU A 165 -20.43 14.42 -2.13
CA GLU A 165 -20.95 15.78 -2.44
C GLU A 165 -22.49 15.91 -2.44
N HIS A 166 -23.23 14.88 -2.03
CA HIS A 166 -24.69 14.91 -1.84
C HIS A 166 -25.07 14.39 -0.44
#